data_AF-A0A0V0YMJ2-F1
#
_entry.id   AF-A0A0V0YMJ2-F1
#
_cell.length_a   1.000
_cell.length_b   1.000
_cell.length_c   1.000
_cell.angle_alpha   90.00
_cell.angle_beta   90.00
_cell.angle_gamma   90.00
#
_symmetry.space_group_name_H-M   'P 1'
#
loop_
_entity.id
_entity.type
_entity.pdbx_description
1 polymer ?
#
loop_
_entity_poly.entity_id
_entity_poly.type
_entity_poly.pdbx_seq_one_letter_code
_entity_poly.pdbx_strand_id
1 'polypeptide(L)'
;MLGSFVEICENENQAQTPAFVANKVCSTLAVCMLRALMLDLGPAVVENLQTRWASQHPQLLLKVFEELPVQLDKITLRLEERSFLRAALHKSEQCIVSSVLTFLHSFYQRGFDPVDSLKLASSCAETWLYFTKNIDAWKVTIDSFLCSMLDDNSTVVSLGRLFCTLVRQEKLRDYPEVLFKLFEYVGKIRVRLFNSDWSTVVAAEEFDHPVTVLMDMVSTLAEQHVQFMLRHVDDARVVEMFETLIALFGIPIDYLANADFSCVVLTSTFWESLNYQLYHEVGGTVPERDELLQRLARFYLQLLSALLKEWHTFALKTIHVPPNDHTYCSCEEAFQSLICCCYNVLGSDVLKQLVHMMQQNVLFSINYQLSDELFGGIFIGLLHCTAEFT
;
A
#
# COMPACT_ATOMS: atom_id res chain seq x y z
N MET A 1 28.46 -17.46 25.44
CA MET A 1 27.72 -16.20 25.19
C MET A 1 26.55 -16.43 24.23
N LEU A 2 26.75 -16.99 23.02
CA LEU A 2 25.64 -17.28 22.09
C LEU A 2 24.63 -18.32 22.61
N GLY A 3 25.04 -19.33 23.38
CA GLY A 3 24.10 -20.31 23.99
C GLY A 3 23.11 -19.67 24.97
N SER A 4 23.61 -18.81 25.87
CA SER A 4 22.76 -18.05 26.81
C SER A 4 21.89 -17.00 26.09
N PHE A 5 22.34 -16.43 24.97
CA PHE A 5 21.51 -15.58 24.11
C PHE A 5 20.32 -16.36 23.55
N VAL A 6 20.58 -17.54 22.96
CA VAL A 6 19.55 -18.38 22.34
C VAL A 6 18.54 -18.81 23.41
N GLU A 7 18.99 -19.24 24.59
CA GLU A 7 18.11 -19.59 25.71
C GLU A 7 17.19 -18.43 26.11
N ILE A 8 17.69 -17.19 26.18
CA ILE A 8 16.86 -16.03 26.53
C ILE A 8 15.81 -15.74 25.46
N CYS A 9 16.16 -15.90 24.18
CA CYS A 9 15.26 -15.58 23.07
C CYS A 9 14.28 -16.71 22.72
N GLU A 10 14.62 -17.98 22.92
CA GLU A 10 13.71 -19.10 22.64
C GLU A 10 12.73 -19.37 23.79
N ASN A 11 13.04 -18.90 25.00
CA ASN A 11 12.13 -18.95 26.14
C ASN A 11 10.97 -17.92 26.06
N GLU A 12 10.88 -17.14 24.97
CA GLU A 12 9.71 -16.31 24.63
C GLU A 12 8.41 -17.14 24.61
N ASN A 13 8.46 -18.36 24.07
CA ASN A 13 7.29 -19.24 23.91
C ASN A 13 6.87 -19.95 25.21
N GLN A 14 7.64 -19.83 26.29
CA GLN A 14 7.40 -20.52 27.57
C GLN A 14 6.90 -19.58 28.69
N ALA A 15 6.40 -18.39 28.34
CA ALA A 15 5.84 -17.39 29.28
C ALA A 15 6.80 -16.88 30.39
N GLN A 16 8.10 -17.22 30.32
CA GLN A 16 9.08 -16.85 31.36
C GLN A 16 9.91 -15.62 31.00
N THR A 17 9.94 -15.20 29.72
CA THR A 17 10.71 -14.02 29.29
C THR A 17 9.81 -13.09 28.45
N PRO A 18 9.64 -11.80 28.83
CA PRO A 18 8.85 -10.86 28.05
C PRO A 18 9.43 -10.64 26.64
N ALA A 19 8.58 -10.56 25.61
CA ALA A 19 9.00 -10.34 24.21
C ALA A 19 9.92 -9.10 24.01
N PHE A 20 9.74 -8.06 24.83
CA PHE A 20 10.61 -6.88 24.78
C PHE A 20 12.08 -7.21 25.10
N VAL A 21 12.33 -8.21 25.96
CA VAL A 21 13.69 -8.61 26.36
C VAL A 21 14.38 -9.23 25.17
N ALA A 22 13.77 -10.23 24.54
CA ALA A 22 14.33 -10.92 23.39
C ALA A 22 14.56 -9.99 22.18
N ASN A 23 13.63 -9.05 21.90
CA ASN A 23 13.85 -8.00 20.91
C ASN A 23 15.07 -7.14 21.26
N LYS A 24 15.21 -6.72 22.53
CA LYS A 24 16.37 -5.94 22.97
C LYS A 24 17.67 -6.72 22.85
N VAL A 25 17.66 -8.03 23.10
CA VAL A 25 18.84 -8.89 22.94
C VAL A 25 19.19 -8.99 21.44
N CYS A 26 18.22 -9.20 20.55
CA CYS A 26 18.43 -9.21 19.09
C CYS A 26 19.04 -7.89 18.59
N SER A 27 18.47 -6.74 19.00
CA SER A 27 19.04 -5.41 18.70
C SER A 27 20.48 -5.28 19.21
N THR A 28 20.76 -5.78 20.42
CA THR A 28 22.12 -5.69 21.02
C THR A 28 23.11 -6.53 20.23
N LEU A 29 22.72 -7.75 19.82
CA LEU A 29 23.55 -8.59 18.98
C LEU A 29 23.79 -7.94 17.61
N ALA A 30 22.77 -7.34 17.00
CA ALA A 30 22.92 -6.58 15.76
C ALA A 30 23.93 -5.43 15.91
N VAL A 31 23.89 -4.65 17.01
CA VAL A 31 24.91 -3.62 17.30
C VAL A 31 26.31 -4.23 17.44
N CYS A 32 26.44 -5.35 18.14
CA CYS A 32 27.73 -6.06 18.25
C CYS A 32 28.24 -6.51 16.88
N MET A 33 27.36 -7.03 16.01
CA MET A 33 27.71 -7.41 14.64
C MET A 33 28.14 -6.21 13.81
N LEU A 34 27.41 -5.09 13.87
CA LEU A 34 27.81 -3.85 13.19
C LEU A 34 29.20 -3.40 13.65
N ARG A 35 29.49 -3.41 14.96
CA ARG A 35 30.83 -3.10 15.45
C ARG A 35 31.88 -4.09 14.95
N ALA A 36 31.55 -5.37 14.90
CA ALA A 36 32.44 -6.41 14.37
C ALA A 36 32.72 -6.25 12.86
N LEU A 37 31.74 -5.77 12.08
CA LEU A 37 31.93 -5.45 10.65
C LEU A 37 32.97 -4.34 10.44
N MET A 38 33.10 -3.40 11.38
CA MET A 38 34.13 -2.34 11.35
C MET A 38 35.53 -2.84 11.70
N LEU A 39 35.63 -4.00 12.35
CA LEU A 39 36.89 -4.67 12.62
C LEU A 39 37.28 -5.51 11.39
N ASP A 40 38.52 -6.01 11.34
CA ASP A 40 39.06 -6.82 10.22
C ASP A 40 38.31 -8.13 9.92
N LEU A 41 37.16 -8.37 10.57
CA LEU A 41 36.28 -9.52 10.36
C LEU A 41 35.43 -9.38 9.08
N GLY A 42 35.09 -8.15 8.67
CA GLY A 42 34.36 -7.89 7.42
C GLY A 42 33.01 -8.64 7.28
N PRO A 43 32.51 -8.85 6.04
CA PRO A 43 31.22 -9.52 5.79
C PRO A 43 31.09 -10.94 6.37
N ALA A 44 32.22 -11.60 6.65
CA ALA A 44 32.25 -12.95 7.20
C ALA A 44 31.52 -13.06 8.56
N VAL A 45 31.33 -11.97 9.31
CA VAL A 45 30.54 -11.99 10.55
C VAL A 45 29.10 -12.42 10.29
N VAL A 46 28.49 -11.93 9.21
CA VAL A 46 27.10 -12.22 8.84
C VAL A 46 26.99 -13.65 8.29
N GLU A 47 27.91 -14.03 7.40
CA GLU A 47 27.97 -15.37 6.79
C GLU A 47 28.20 -16.48 7.84
N ASN A 48 29.08 -16.22 8.83
CA ASN A 48 29.33 -17.16 9.92
C ASN A 48 28.09 -17.37 10.80
N LEU A 49 27.32 -16.29 11.06
CA LEU A 49 26.08 -16.41 11.80
C LEU A 49 25.03 -17.20 11.00
N GLN A 50 24.87 -16.89 9.71
CA GLN A 50 23.99 -17.64 8.81
C GLN A 50 24.31 -19.13 8.85
N THR A 51 25.57 -19.49 8.63
CA THR A 51 26.02 -20.90 8.56
C THR A 51 25.70 -21.66 9.84
N ARG A 52 25.79 -21.00 11.00
CA ARG A 52 25.52 -21.64 12.30
C ARG A 52 24.02 -21.73 12.61
N TRP A 53 23.25 -20.70 12.28
CA TRP A 53 21.88 -20.57 12.77
C TRP A 53 20.81 -20.92 11.74
N ALA A 54 21.12 -20.99 10.44
CA ALA A 54 20.12 -21.28 9.41
C ALA A 54 19.40 -22.64 9.62
N SER A 55 20.07 -23.64 10.18
CA SER A 55 19.45 -24.92 10.54
C SER A 55 18.91 -24.93 11.97
N GLN A 56 19.66 -24.38 12.92
CA GLN A 56 19.38 -24.51 14.36
C GLN A 56 18.34 -23.50 14.86
N HIS A 57 18.47 -22.24 14.45
CA HIS A 57 17.71 -21.11 14.99
C HIS A 57 17.26 -20.14 13.89
N PRO A 58 16.50 -20.60 12.87
CA PRO A 58 16.21 -19.80 11.68
C PRO A 58 15.35 -18.56 11.96
N GLN A 59 14.39 -18.64 12.89
CA GLN A 59 13.55 -17.48 13.25
C GLN A 59 14.38 -16.39 13.94
N LEU A 60 15.26 -16.77 14.88
CA LEU A 60 16.18 -15.84 15.53
C LEU A 60 17.17 -15.22 14.56
N LEU A 61 17.64 -15.99 13.57
CA LEU A 61 18.51 -15.48 12.52
C LEU A 61 17.83 -14.32 11.76
N LEU A 62 16.57 -14.49 11.35
CA LEU A 62 15.83 -13.45 10.66
C LEU A 62 15.59 -12.22 11.54
N LYS A 63 15.22 -12.40 12.83
CA LYS A 63 15.07 -11.28 13.78
C LYS A 63 16.36 -10.46 13.91
N VAL A 64 17.52 -11.12 14.01
CA VAL A 64 18.81 -10.43 14.11
C VAL A 64 19.19 -9.73 12.81
N PHE A 65 18.91 -10.36 11.67
CA PHE A 65 19.16 -9.76 10.36
C PHE A 65 18.31 -8.53 10.09
N GLU A 66 17.03 -8.57 10.45
CA GLU A 66 16.13 -7.42 10.40
C GLU A 66 16.67 -6.23 11.23
N GLU A 67 17.22 -6.51 12.41
CA GLU A 67 17.75 -5.47 13.29
C GLU A 67 19.03 -4.79 12.75
N LEU A 68 19.76 -5.38 11.80
CA LEU A 68 21.03 -4.81 11.31
C LEU A 68 20.86 -3.41 10.67
N PRO A 69 20.01 -3.21 9.63
CA PRO A 69 19.76 -1.87 9.10
C PRO A 69 19.12 -0.94 10.13
N VAL A 70 18.17 -1.45 10.92
CA VAL A 70 17.46 -0.67 11.94
C VAL A 70 18.42 -0.06 12.97
N GLN A 71 19.40 -0.85 13.43
CA GLN A 71 20.38 -0.38 14.39
C GLN A 71 21.40 0.56 13.75
N LEU A 72 21.78 0.37 12.48
CA LEU A 72 22.68 1.29 11.78
C LEU A 72 22.13 2.73 11.76
N ASP A 73 20.82 2.89 11.63
CA ASP A 73 20.17 4.21 11.63
C ASP A 73 20.06 4.82 13.04
N LYS A 74 20.02 3.99 14.09
CA LYS A 74 19.87 4.41 15.49
C LYS A 74 21.21 4.71 16.19
N ILE A 75 22.30 4.06 15.80
CA ILE A 75 23.60 4.25 16.45
C ILE A 75 24.27 5.54 16.02
N THR A 76 24.83 6.27 16.98
CA THR A 76 25.63 7.47 16.71
C THR A 76 27.01 7.06 16.20
N LEU A 77 27.29 7.38 14.93
CA LEU A 77 28.54 7.12 14.23
C LEU A 77 29.00 8.34 13.45
N ARG A 78 30.30 8.42 13.17
CA ARG A 78 30.83 9.39 12.19
C ARG A 78 30.35 9.02 10.78
N LEU A 79 30.27 10.00 9.89
CA LEU A 79 29.79 9.80 8.52
C LEU A 79 30.60 8.73 7.77
N GLU A 80 31.92 8.71 7.94
CA GLU A 80 32.82 7.74 7.32
C GLU A 80 32.53 6.31 7.79
N GLU A 81 32.37 6.12 9.11
CA GLU A 81 32.05 4.85 9.73
C GLU A 81 30.67 4.34 9.28
N ARG A 82 29.68 5.24 9.23
CA ARG A 82 28.33 4.92 8.74
C ARG A 82 28.35 4.52 7.27
N SER A 83 29.12 5.23 6.44
CA SER A 83 29.25 4.93 5.00
C SER A 83 29.94 3.58 4.77
N PHE A 84 31.00 3.30 5.54
CA PHE A 84 31.69 2.01 5.51
C PHE A 84 30.75 0.87 5.89
N LEU A 85 30.03 1.00 7.02
CA LEU A 85 29.07 -0.01 7.47
C LEU A 85 27.94 -0.22 6.49
N ARG A 86 27.40 0.86 5.92
CA ARG A 86 26.39 0.77 4.87
C ARG A 86 26.90 -0.06 3.70
N ALA A 87 28.12 0.20 3.21
CA ALA A 87 28.73 -0.58 2.14
C ALA A 87 28.98 -2.04 2.52
N ALA A 88 29.40 -2.32 3.76
CA ALA A 88 29.60 -3.69 4.26
C ALA A 88 28.27 -4.48 4.34
N LEU A 89 27.19 -3.84 4.82
CA LEU A 89 25.86 -4.45 4.84
C LEU A 89 25.32 -4.70 3.43
N HIS A 90 25.52 -3.77 2.48
CA HIS A 90 25.16 -4.00 1.08
C HIS A 90 25.87 -5.24 0.50
N LYS A 91 27.15 -5.46 0.83
CA LYS A 91 27.86 -6.69 0.43
C LYS A 91 27.29 -7.97 1.05
N SER A 92 26.63 -7.84 2.20
CA SER A 92 26.02 -8.96 2.92
C SER A 92 24.59 -9.28 2.44
N GLU A 93 23.99 -8.44 1.58
CA GLU A 93 22.59 -8.58 1.13
C GLU A 93 22.27 -9.98 0.59
N GLN A 94 23.14 -10.54 -0.26
CA GLN A 94 22.92 -11.85 -0.85
C GLN A 94 22.78 -12.97 0.20
N CYS A 95 23.55 -12.88 1.30
CA CYS A 95 23.44 -13.77 2.45
C CYS A 95 22.06 -13.63 3.13
N ILE A 96 21.55 -12.41 3.29
CA ILE A 96 20.23 -12.16 3.89
C ILE A 96 19.12 -12.71 3.00
N VAL A 97 19.13 -12.37 1.71
CA VAL A 97 18.15 -12.85 0.71
C VAL A 97 18.09 -14.37 0.71
N SER A 98 19.24 -15.04 0.64
CA SER A 98 19.30 -16.51 0.64
C SER A 98 18.75 -17.12 1.93
N SER A 99 18.93 -16.45 3.07
CA SER A 99 18.41 -16.90 4.37
C SER A 99 16.90 -16.80 4.44
N VAL A 100 16.33 -15.68 4.00
CA VAL A 100 14.88 -15.48 3.94
C VAL A 100 14.26 -16.52 3.00
N LEU A 101 14.81 -16.69 1.79
CA LEU A 101 14.29 -17.65 0.83
C LEU A 101 14.38 -19.10 1.33
N THR A 102 15.50 -19.48 1.96
CA THR A 102 15.66 -20.82 2.55
C THR A 102 14.67 -21.05 3.69
N PHE A 103 14.41 -20.02 4.50
CA PHE A 103 13.41 -20.10 5.55
C PHE A 103 12.01 -20.30 4.98
N LEU A 104 11.62 -19.49 3.98
CA LEU A 104 10.33 -19.61 3.27
C LEU A 104 10.08 -21.02 2.72
N HIS A 105 11.11 -21.66 2.15
CA HIS A 105 10.98 -23.01 1.60
C HIS A 105 10.96 -24.13 2.65
N SER A 106 11.36 -23.86 3.90
CA SER A 106 11.54 -24.90 4.90
C SER A 106 10.67 -24.78 6.15
N PHE A 107 10.01 -23.64 6.39
CA PHE A 107 9.29 -23.44 7.66
C PHE A 107 8.13 -24.43 7.84
N TYR A 108 7.39 -24.78 6.78
CA TYR A 108 6.34 -25.80 6.83
C TYR A 108 6.89 -27.17 7.25
N GLN A 109 8.03 -27.58 6.69
CA GLN A 109 8.65 -28.87 6.99
C GLN A 109 9.19 -28.92 8.43
N ARG A 110 9.53 -27.76 8.99
CA ARG A 110 10.02 -27.60 10.36
C ARG A 110 8.90 -27.45 11.40
N GLY A 111 7.64 -27.45 10.97
CA GLY A 111 6.48 -27.36 11.86
C GLY A 111 6.30 -26.00 12.52
N PHE A 112 6.84 -24.92 11.93
CA PHE A 112 6.59 -23.57 12.41
C PHE A 112 5.20 -23.08 11.99
N ASP A 113 4.62 -22.18 12.78
CA ASP A 113 3.37 -21.52 12.42
C ASP A 113 3.52 -20.74 11.10
N PRO A 114 2.65 -20.96 10.09
CA PRO A 114 2.79 -20.31 8.79
C PRO A 114 2.66 -18.80 8.83
N VAL A 115 1.71 -18.26 9.59
CA VAL A 115 1.41 -16.82 9.61
C VAL A 115 2.54 -16.07 10.30
N ASP A 116 2.96 -16.51 11.48
CA ASP A 116 4.08 -15.90 12.22
C ASP A 116 5.40 -16.01 11.44
N SER A 117 5.62 -17.14 10.75
CA SER A 117 6.80 -17.33 9.91
C SER A 117 6.79 -16.39 8.70
N LEU A 118 5.66 -16.25 8.01
CA LEU A 118 5.52 -15.31 6.89
C LEU A 118 5.70 -13.87 7.34
N LYS A 119 5.11 -13.48 8.48
CA LYS A 119 5.27 -12.15 9.09
C LYS A 119 6.73 -11.83 9.43
N LEU A 120 7.45 -12.79 10.02
CA LEU A 120 8.86 -12.62 10.34
C LEU A 120 9.73 -12.48 9.08
N ALA A 121 9.49 -13.35 8.10
CA ALA A 121 10.20 -13.32 6.84
C ALA A 121 9.93 -12.01 6.07
N SER A 122 8.68 -11.55 6.05
CA SER A 122 8.28 -10.33 5.36
C SER A 122 8.81 -9.08 6.03
N SER A 123 8.82 -9.00 7.36
CA SER A 123 9.39 -7.87 8.11
C SER A 123 10.90 -7.72 7.84
N CYS A 124 11.63 -8.84 7.84
CA CYS A 124 13.03 -8.85 7.47
C CYS A 124 13.23 -8.42 6.00
N ALA A 125 12.43 -8.95 5.07
CA ALA A 125 12.52 -8.59 3.65
C ALA A 125 12.18 -7.11 3.41
N GLU A 126 11.14 -6.58 4.06
CA GLU A 126 10.71 -5.20 3.99
C GLU A 126 11.84 -4.26 4.41
N THR A 127 12.41 -4.51 5.58
CA THR A 127 13.50 -3.70 6.15
C THR A 127 14.71 -3.65 5.23
N TRP A 128 15.10 -4.81 4.68
CA TRP A 128 16.24 -4.88 3.80
C TRP A 128 15.97 -4.30 2.41
N LEU A 129 14.78 -4.51 1.85
CA LEU A 129 14.38 -3.92 0.57
C LEU A 129 14.36 -2.39 0.67
N TYR A 130 13.85 -1.83 1.76
CA TYR A 130 13.91 -0.39 2.04
C TYR A 130 15.36 0.10 2.17
N PHE A 131 16.22 -0.66 2.85
CA PHE A 131 17.62 -0.30 3.06
C PHE A 131 18.45 -0.32 1.76
N THR A 132 18.32 -1.38 0.95
CA THR A 132 19.17 -1.60 -0.23
C THR A 132 18.60 -1.04 -1.52
N LYS A 133 17.26 -0.95 -1.62
CA LYS A 133 16.52 -0.60 -2.84
C LYS A 133 16.91 -1.48 -4.04
N ASN A 134 17.31 -2.73 -3.80
CA ASN A 134 17.83 -3.64 -4.82
C ASN A 134 16.78 -4.67 -5.23
N ILE A 135 15.85 -4.28 -6.10
CA ILE A 135 14.73 -5.14 -6.48
C ILE A 135 15.21 -6.45 -7.10
N ASP A 136 16.24 -6.43 -7.94
CA ASP A 136 16.78 -7.61 -8.63
C ASP A 136 17.16 -8.75 -7.67
N ALA A 137 17.82 -8.43 -6.56
CA ALA A 137 18.22 -9.42 -5.57
C ALA A 137 17.00 -10.08 -4.89
N TRP A 138 15.90 -9.33 -4.73
CA TRP A 138 14.71 -9.78 -3.99
C TRP A 138 13.62 -10.38 -4.89
N LYS A 139 13.73 -10.33 -6.22
CA LYS A 139 12.69 -10.78 -7.17
C LYS A 139 12.10 -12.17 -6.85
N VAL A 140 12.96 -13.16 -6.63
CA VAL A 140 12.52 -14.55 -6.35
C VAL A 140 11.78 -14.64 -5.01
N THR A 141 12.29 -13.96 -3.98
CA THR A 141 11.66 -13.95 -2.65
C THR A 141 10.31 -13.23 -2.69
N ILE A 142 10.20 -12.13 -3.44
CA ILE A 142 8.95 -11.41 -3.67
C ILE A 142 7.92 -12.32 -4.34
N ASP A 143 8.31 -13.04 -5.40
CA ASP A 143 7.41 -13.99 -6.08
C ASP A 143 6.89 -15.05 -5.09
N SER A 144 7.73 -15.54 -4.15
CA SER A 144 7.30 -16.45 -3.09
C SER A 144 6.28 -15.83 -2.14
N PHE A 145 6.48 -14.58 -1.70
CA PHE A 145 5.50 -13.89 -0.84
C PHE A 145 4.18 -13.65 -1.54
N LEU A 146 4.20 -13.22 -2.82
CA LEU A 146 2.99 -13.02 -3.61
C LEU A 146 2.22 -14.34 -3.81
N CYS A 147 2.90 -15.50 -3.87
CA CYS A 147 2.20 -16.78 -3.98
C CYS A 147 1.39 -17.13 -2.72
N SER A 148 1.83 -16.72 -1.53
CA SER A 148 1.20 -17.08 -0.25
C SER A 148 0.30 -15.99 0.34
N MET A 149 0.37 -14.78 -0.19
CA MET A 149 -0.31 -13.60 0.39
C MET A 149 -1.82 -13.73 0.43
N LEU A 150 -2.44 -14.31 -0.60
CA LEU A 150 -3.88 -14.49 -0.70
C LEU A 150 -4.34 -15.87 -0.24
N ASP A 151 -3.59 -16.57 0.61
CA ASP A 151 -4.03 -17.86 1.18
C ASP A 151 -5.13 -17.63 2.23
N ASP A 152 -4.89 -16.80 3.24
CA ASP A 152 -5.86 -16.47 4.28
C ASP A 152 -5.85 -14.98 4.69
N ASN A 153 -6.74 -14.62 5.61
CA ASN A 153 -6.91 -13.23 6.03
C ASN A 153 -5.71 -12.72 6.84
N SER A 154 -5.08 -13.60 7.62
CA SER A 154 -3.92 -13.28 8.43
C SER A 154 -2.66 -13.10 7.58
N THR A 155 -2.51 -13.87 6.49
CA THR A 155 -1.43 -13.68 5.52
C THR A 155 -1.55 -12.36 4.77
N VAL A 156 -2.76 -11.95 4.39
CA VAL A 156 -3.00 -10.64 3.75
C VAL A 156 -2.49 -9.51 4.64
N VAL A 157 -2.90 -9.49 5.91
CA VAL A 157 -2.48 -8.44 6.86
C VAL A 157 -0.96 -8.48 7.08
N SER A 158 -0.38 -9.67 7.20
CA SER A 158 1.06 -9.83 7.46
C SER A 158 1.96 -9.46 6.27
N LEU A 159 1.45 -9.56 5.04
CA LEU A 159 2.23 -9.35 3.82
C LEU A 159 1.89 -8.03 3.09
N GLY A 160 0.76 -7.39 3.39
CA GLY A 160 0.34 -6.15 2.75
C GLY A 160 1.36 -5.01 2.91
N ARG A 161 1.98 -4.88 4.08
CA ARG A 161 3.01 -3.85 4.31
C ARG A 161 4.26 -4.04 3.45
N LEU A 162 4.70 -5.28 3.25
CA LEU A 162 5.80 -5.61 2.34
C LEU A 162 5.43 -5.26 0.89
N PHE A 163 4.19 -5.56 0.47
CA PHE A 163 3.69 -5.19 -0.86
C PHE A 163 3.77 -3.68 -1.09
N CYS A 164 3.20 -2.87 -0.18
CA CYS A 164 3.22 -1.42 -0.31
C CYS A 164 4.66 -0.87 -0.28
N THR A 165 5.56 -1.49 0.49
CA THR A 165 6.99 -1.11 0.53
C THR A 165 7.71 -1.40 -0.78
N LEU A 166 7.39 -2.52 -1.44
CA LEU A 166 7.91 -2.86 -2.76
C LEU A 166 7.43 -1.85 -3.80
N VAL A 167 6.14 -1.55 -3.80
CA VAL A 167 5.51 -0.61 -4.74
C VAL A 167 6.11 0.79 -4.61
N ARG A 168 6.34 1.28 -3.39
CA ARG A 168 6.93 2.60 -3.13
C ARG A 168 8.42 2.71 -3.47
N GLN A 169 9.06 1.65 -3.98
CA GLN A 169 10.45 1.74 -4.44
C GLN A 169 10.54 2.57 -5.71
N GLU A 170 11.23 3.73 -5.64
CA GLU A 170 11.46 4.62 -6.79
C GLU A 170 12.04 3.90 -8.01
N LYS A 171 12.89 2.88 -7.79
CA LYS A 171 13.53 2.10 -8.86
C LYS A 171 12.60 1.06 -9.50
N LEU A 172 11.42 0.78 -8.93
CA LEU A 172 10.51 -0.22 -9.48
C LEU A 172 10.05 0.13 -10.90
N ARG A 173 9.97 1.42 -11.22
CA ARG A 173 9.69 1.92 -12.59
C ARG A 173 10.70 1.45 -13.64
N ASP A 174 11.92 1.09 -13.24
CA ASP A 174 12.97 0.60 -14.12
C ASP A 174 12.80 -0.92 -14.43
N TYR A 175 11.82 -1.58 -13.79
CA TYR A 175 11.50 -3.02 -13.94
C TYR A 175 10.06 -3.22 -14.41
N PRO A 176 9.73 -2.89 -15.68
CA PRO A 176 8.37 -2.98 -16.20
C PRO A 176 7.80 -4.40 -16.12
N GLU A 177 8.62 -5.44 -16.20
CA GLU A 177 8.20 -6.83 -16.04
C GLU A 177 7.67 -7.14 -14.64
N VAL A 178 8.26 -6.53 -13.60
CA VAL A 178 7.80 -6.70 -12.22
C VAL A 178 6.51 -5.90 -12.01
N LEU A 179 6.45 -4.66 -12.52
CA LEU A 179 5.22 -3.86 -12.47
C LEU A 179 4.05 -4.59 -13.12
N PHE A 180 4.25 -5.14 -14.30
CA PHE A 180 3.21 -5.89 -14.99
C PHE A 180 2.75 -7.13 -14.21
N LYS A 181 3.65 -7.85 -13.52
CA LYS A 181 3.25 -8.93 -12.61
C LYS A 181 2.41 -8.41 -11.45
N LEU A 182 2.75 -7.25 -10.87
CA LEU A 182 1.98 -6.65 -9.78
C LEU A 182 0.58 -6.22 -10.27
N PHE A 183 0.46 -5.64 -11.46
CA PHE A 183 -0.85 -5.34 -12.06
C PHE A 183 -1.65 -6.60 -12.37
N GLU A 184 -1.04 -7.66 -12.88
CA GLU A 184 -1.71 -8.95 -13.04
C GLU A 184 -2.18 -9.54 -11.70
N TYR A 185 -1.41 -9.30 -10.64
CA TYR A 185 -1.76 -9.73 -9.29
C TYR A 185 -3.00 -9.02 -8.72
N VAL A 186 -3.32 -7.80 -9.21
CA VAL A 186 -4.55 -7.09 -8.85
C VAL A 186 -5.79 -7.90 -9.20
N GLY A 187 -5.80 -8.65 -10.30
CA GLY A 187 -6.94 -9.51 -10.63
C GLY A 187 -7.22 -10.56 -9.55
N LYS A 188 -6.17 -11.12 -8.93
CA LYS A 188 -6.32 -12.04 -7.79
C LYS A 188 -6.84 -11.32 -6.54
N ILE A 189 -6.31 -10.12 -6.26
CA ILE A 189 -6.79 -9.27 -5.17
C ILE A 189 -8.27 -8.95 -5.35
N ARG A 190 -8.68 -8.52 -6.55
CA ARG A 190 -10.07 -8.21 -6.92
C ARG A 190 -11.00 -9.36 -6.58
N VAL A 191 -10.67 -10.58 -7.01
CA VAL A 191 -11.48 -11.77 -6.72
C VAL A 191 -11.63 -12.01 -5.22
N ARG A 192 -10.55 -11.89 -4.44
CA ARG A 192 -10.61 -12.07 -2.98
C ARG A 192 -11.42 -10.97 -2.31
N LEU A 193 -11.17 -9.73 -2.70
CA LEU A 193 -11.82 -8.53 -2.16
C LEU A 193 -13.34 -8.64 -2.31
N PHE A 194 -13.85 -8.84 -3.53
CA PHE A 194 -15.29 -8.86 -3.77
C PHE A 194 -16.01 -10.14 -3.32
N ASN A 195 -15.26 -11.19 -2.94
CA ASN A 195 -15.80 -12.39 -2.29
C ASN A 195 -15.70 -12.35 -0.75
N SER A 196 -15.13 -11.29 -0.17
CA SER A 196 -14.98 -11.15 1.27
C SER A 196 -16.30 -10.77 1.94
N ASP A 197 -16.49 -11.17 3.19
CA ASP A 197 -17.64 -10.73 3.99
C ASP A 197 -17.38 -9.31 4.52
N TRP A 198 -18.09 -8.34 3.96
CA TRP A 198 -17.94 -6.92 4.28
C TRP A 198 -18.61 -6.52 5.59
N SER A 199 -19.47 -7.38 6.15
CA SER A 199 -20.17 -7.08 7.39
C SER A 199 -19.23 -6.97 8.60
N THR A 200 -18.05 -7.58 8.54
CA THR A 200 -17.04 -7.55 9.60
C THR A 200 -16.18 -6.28 9.60
N VAL A 201 -16.13 -5.55 8.47
CA VAL A 201 -15.33 -4.32 8.32
C VAL A 201 -15.89 -3.19 9.20
N VAL A 202 -17.22 -3.16 9.39
CA VAL A 202 -17.91 -2.14 10.19
C VAL A 202 -17.55 -2.22 11.69
N ALA A 203 -17.06 -3.38 12.15
CA ALA A 203 -16.67 -3.60 13.55
C ALA A 203 -15.14 -3.46 13.79
N ALA A 204 -14.35 -3.24 12.74
CA ALA A 204 -12.91 -3.08 12.86
C ALA A 204 -12.57 -1.62 13.21
N GLU A 205 -12.01 -1.39 14.39
CA GLU A 205 -11.52 -0.07 14.83
C GLU A 205 -10.10 0.25 14.28
N GLU A 206 -9.45 -0.72 13.62
CA GLU A 206 -8.04 -0.63 13.19
C GLU A 206 -7.83 -1.00 11.70
N PHE A 207 -6.80 -0.41 11.08
CA PHE A 207 -6.42 -0.58 9.65
C PHE A 207 -5.97 -2.01 9.29
N ASP A 208 -5.79 -2.88 10.29
CA ASP A 208 -5.32 -4.26 10.15
C ASP A 208 -6.44 -5.23 9.72
N HIS A 209 -7.57 -4.73 9.22
CA HIS A 209 -8.58 -5.58 8.60
C HIS A 209 -8.11 -6.05 7.20
N PRO A 210 -8.23 -7.34 6.83
CA PRO A 210 -7.73 -7.85 5.56
C PRO A 210 -8.24 -7.09 4.33
N VAL A 211 -9.49 -6.67 4.38
CA VAL A 211 -10.13 -5.88 3.32
C VAL A 211 -9.49 -4.50 3.15
N THR A 212 -9.27 -3.75 4.24
CA THR A 212 -8.69 -2.40 4.17
C THR A 212 -7.24 -2.49 3.67
N VAL A 213 -6.52 -3.52 4.09
CA VAL A 213 -5.17 -3.83 3.58
C VAL A 213 -5.19 -4.10 2.07
N LEU A 214 -6.14 -4.90 1.56
CA LEU A 214 -6.25 -5.13 0.12
C LEU A 214 -6.60 -3.86 -0.66
N MET A 215 -7.46 -3.00 -0.11
CA MET A 215 -7.77 -1.69 -0.71
C MET A 215 -6.54 -0.79 -0.75
N ASP A 216 -5.79 -0.69 0.35
CA ASP A 216 -4.53 0.06 0.43
C ASP A 216 -3.49 -0.43 -0.58
N MET A 217 -3.35 -1.74 -0.74
CA MET A 217 -2.43 -2.32 -1.73
C MET A 217 -2.78 -1.90 -3.16
N VAL A 218 -4.06 -1.98 -3.54
CA VAL A 218 -4.53 -1.56 -4.87
C VAL A 218 -4.31 -0.06 -5.04
N SER A 219 -4.81 0.76 -4.11
CA SER A 219 -4.65 2.21 -4.17
C SER A 219 -3.19 2.64 -4.27
N THR A 220 -2.31 2.08 -3.41
CA THR A 220 -0.88 2.40 -3.40
C THR A 220 -0.21 2.00 -4.72
N LEU A 221 -0.53 0.85 -5.31
CA LEU A 221 0.03 0.44 -6.61
C LEU A 221 -0.33 1.41 -7.72
N ALA A 222 -1.60 1.84 -7.76
CA ALA A 222 -2.07 2.80 -8.76
C ALA A 222 -1.42 4.17 -8.58
N GLU A 223 -1.44 4.71 -7.36
CA GLU A 223 -0.91 6.03 -7.03
C GLU A 223 0.59 6.15 -7.36
N GLN A 224 1.39 5.16 -6.99
CA GLN A 224 2.84 5.22 -7.17
C GLN A 224 3.27 5.03 -8.64
N HIS A 225 2.39 4.51 -9.49
CA HIS A 225 2.71 4.16 -10.87
C HIS A 225 1.73 4.70 -11.92
N VAL A 226 1.12 5.86 -11.63
CA VAL A 226 0.22 6.58 -12.55
C VAL A 226 0.84 6.76 -13.96
N GLN A 227 2.09 7.22 -14.05
CA GLN A 227 2.76 7.42 -15.35
C GLN A 227 2.86 6.12 -16.15
N PHE A 228 3.08 5.00 -15.46
CA PHE A 228 3.13 3.69 -16.10
C PHE A 228 1.76 3.28 -16.64
N MET A 229 0.70 3.51 -15.86
CA MET A 229 -0.68 3.26 -16.28
C MET A 229 -1.09 4.12 -17.49
N LEU A 230 -0.75 5.42 -17.49
CA LEU A 230 -1.03 6.32 -18.62
C LEU A 230 -0.40 5.84 -19.93
N ARG A 231 0.84 5.35 -19.88
CA ARG A 231 1.56 4.81 -21.06
C ARG A 231 0.99 3.50 -21.57
N HIS A 232 0.24 2.77 -20.74
CA HIS A 232 -0.26 1.43 -21.04
C HIS A 232 -1.78 1.31 -20.82
N VAL A 233 -2.52 2.38 -21.09
CA VAL A 233 -3.97 2.47 -20.81
C VAL A 233 -4.81 1.37 -21.48
N ASP A 234 -4.31 0.82 -22.59
CA ASP A 234 -4.97 -0.25 -23.35
C ASP A 234 -4.52 -1.67 -22.96
N ASP A 235 -3.52 -1.80 -22.07
CA ASP A 235 -3.09 -3.11 -21.57
C ASP A 235 -4.15 -3.69 -20.63
N ALA A 236 -4.54 -4.95 -20.86
CA ALA A 236 -5.61 -5.60 -20.11
C ALA A 236 -5.41 -5.55 -18.58
N ARG A 237 -4.17 -5.62 -18.11
CA ARG A 237 -3.85 -5.59 -16.67
C ARG A 237 -4.04 -4.19 -16.08
N VAL A 238 -3.75 -3.15 -16.86
CA VAL A 238 -3.97 -1.75 -16.47
C VAL A 238 -5.46 -1.40 -16.53
N VAL A 239 -6.18 -1.90 -17.54
CA VAL A 239 -7.64 -1.79 -17.62
C VAL A 239 -8.28 -2.44 -16.39
N GLU A 240 -7.86 -3.65 -16.02
CA GLU A 240 -8.33 -4.33 -14.82
C GLU A 240 -8.04 -3.53 -13.54
N MET A 241 -6.91 -2.83 -13.47
CA MET A 241 -6.62 -1.92 -12.37
C MET A 241 -7.63 -0.78 -12.27
N PHE A 242 -7.90 -0.08 -13.37
CA PHE A 242 -8.91 0.99 -13.41
C PHE A 242 -10.29 0.48 -13.00
N GLU A 243 -10.71 -0.67 -13.54
CA GLU A 243 -11.98 -1.29 -13.17
C GLU A 243 -12.03 -1.68 -11.70
N THR A 244 -10.92 -2.17 -11.14
CA THR A 244 -10.83 -2.55 -9.73
C THR A 244 -10.99 -1.32 -8.84
N LEU A 245 -10.25 -0.24 -9.13
CA LEU A 245 -10.36 1.04 -8.40
C LEU A 245 -11.79 1.59 -8.42
N ILE A 246 -12.46 1.55 -9.57
CA ILE A 246 -13.86 1.99 -9.70
C ILE A 246 -14.79 1.05 -8.93
N ALA A 247 -14.55 -0.26 -8.99
CA ALA A 247 -15.36 -1.24 -8.28
C ALA A 247 -15.24 -1.10 -6.74
N LEU A 248 -14.15 -0.50 -6.22
CA LEU A 248 -14.03 -0.20 -4.79
C LEU A 248 -15.15 0.72 -4.28
N PHE A 249 -15.74 1.55 -5.14
CA PHE A 249 -16.90 2.38 -4.78
C PHE A 249 -18.18 1.57 -4.57
N GLY A 250 -18.23 0.29 -4.98
CA GLY A 250 -19.33 -0.61 -4.67
C GLY A 250 -19.26 -1.22 -3.26
N ILE A 251 -18.18 -0.95 -2.52
CA ILE A 251 -17.96 -1.50 -1.18
C ILE A 251 -18.78 -0.70 -0.16
N PRO A 252 -19.64 -1.34 0.64
CA PRO A 252 -20.40 -0.64 1.67
C PRO A 252 -19.47 -0.16 2.79
N ILE A 253 -19.43 1.16 3.01
CA ILE A 253 -18.63 1.80 4.07
C ILE A 253 -19.56 2.50 5.08
N ASP A 254 -19.18 2.41 6.35
CA ASP A 254 -19.70 3.29 7.38
C ASP A 254 -18.82 4.54 7.48
N TYR A 255 -19.24 5.61 6.81
CA TYR A 255 -18.49 6.87 6.76
C TYR A 255 -18.35 7.54 8.14
N LEU A 256 -19.19 7.20 9.12
CA LEU A 256 -19.07 7.78 10.47
C LEU A 256 -17.97 7.11 11.30
N ALA A 257 -17.66 5.85 11.00
CA ALA A 257 -16.64 5.08 11.71
C ALA A 257 -15.32 4.99 10.93
N ASN A 258 -15.40 4.93 9.60
CA ASN A 258 -14.32 4.48 8.72
C ASN A 258 -14.06 5.43 7.54
N ALA A 259 -14.31 6.74 7.71
CA ALA A 259 -14.11 7.76 6.68
C ALA A 259 -12.73 7.71 6.01
N ASP A 260 -11.67 7.63 6.82
CA ASP A 260 -10.27 7.61 6.36
C ASP A 260 -9.95 6.35 5.53
N PHE A 261 -10.77 5.30 5.68
CA PHE A 261 -10.63 4.02 4.96
C PHE A 261 -11.64 3.91 3.83
N SER A 262 -12.40 4.97 3.56
CA SER A 262 -13.35 4.97 2.47
C SER A 262 -12.62 4.88 1.13
N CYS A 263 -13.24 4.22 0.16
CA CYS A 263 -12.71 4.14 -1.20
C CYS A 263 -12.52 5.52 -1.84
N VAL A 264 -13.31 6.52 -1.44
CA VAL A 264 -13.22 7.90 -1.92
C VAL A 264 -11.89 8.50 -1.49
N VAL A 265 -11.56 8.41 -0.20
CA VAL A 265 -10.30 8.94 0.36
C VAL A 265 -9.11 8.11 -0.12
N LEU A 266 -9.21 6.78 -0.09
CA LEU A 266 -8.09 5.91 -0.50
C LEU A 266 -7.74 5.99 -1.99
N THR A 267 -8.64 6.46 -2.85
CA THR A 267 -8.37 6.55 -4.30
C THR A 267 -8.23 7.98 -4.81
N SER A 268 -8.55 9.01 -4.01
CA SER A 268 -8.50 10.41 -4.45
C SER A 268 -7.12 10.81 -4.97
N THR A 269 -6.07 10.52 -4.20
CA THR A 269 -4.68 10.86 -4.56
C THR A 269 -4.27 10.25 -5.90
N PHE A 270 -4.73 9.03 -6.21
CA PHE A 270 -4.48 8.41 -7.51
C PHE A 270 -5.15 9.19 -8.65
N TRP A 271 -6.44 9.47 -8.55
CA TRP A 271 -7.20 10.13 -9.61
C TRP A 271 -6.78 11.58 -9.81
N GLU A 272 -6.42 12.28 -8.74
CA GLU A 272 -5.83 13.62 -8.77
C GLU A 272 -4.46 13.60 -9.45
N SER A 273 -3.60 12.66 -9.07
CA SER A 273 -2.28 12.48 -9.71
C SER A 273 -2.41 12.12 -11.18
N LEU A 274 -3.38 11.26 -11.55
CA LEU A 274 -3.69 10.92 -12.92
C LEU A 274 -4.10 12.15 -13.72
N ASN A 275 -4.99 12.98 -13.17
CA ASN A 275 -5.43 14.22 -13.80
C ASN A 275 -4.24 15.18 -13.97
N TYR A 276 -3.47 15.41 -12.90
CA TYR A 276 -2.31 16.28 -12.92
C TYR A 276 -1.31 15.86 -14.01
N GLN A 277 -0.92 14.58 -14.05
CA GLN A 277 0.05 14.09 -15.03
C GLN A 277 -0.48 14.20 -16.45
N LEU A 278 -1.78 13.99 -16.66
CA LEU A 278 -2.42 14.06 -17.96
C LEU A 278 -2.40 15.47 -18.56
N TYR A 279 -2.49 16.52 -17.73
CA TYR A 279 -2.45 17.92 -18.19
C TYR A 279 -1.06 18.57 -18.11
N HIS A 280 -0.15 18.07 -17.26
CA HIS A 280 1.13 18.72 -16.99
C HIS A 280 2.38 17.92 -17.40
N GLU A 281 2.32 16.58 -17.44
CA GLU A 281 3.53 15.74 -17.61
C GLU A 281 3.54 14.87 -18.87
N VAL A 282 2.40 14.67 -19.52
CA VAL A 282 2.38 14.06 -20.85
C VAL A 282 3.03 15.06 -21.82
N GLY A 283 4.33 14.88 -22.07
CA GLY A 283 5.15 15.66 -23.00
C GLY A 283 4.80 15.45 -24.48
N GLY A 284 3.49 15.41 -24.77
CA GLY A 284 2.92 15.17 -26.07
C GLY A 284 2.33 16.44 -26.68
N THR A 285 2.03 16.36 -27.97
CA THR A 285 1.28 17.39 -28.68
C THR A 285 -0.19 17.39 -28.21
N VAL A 286 -0.90 18.52 -28.37
CA VAL A 286 -2.34 18.61 -28.03
C VAL A 286 -3.17 17.43 -28.58
N PRO A 287 -2.97 16.96 -29.83
CA PRO A 287 -3.66 15.78 -30.36
C PRO A 287 -3.43 14.47 -29.58
N GLU A 288 -2.21 14.21 -29.10
CA GLU A 288 -1.89 12.98 -28.35
C GLU A 288 -2.59 12.96 -26.99
N ARG A 289 -2.67 14.14 -26.35
CA ARG A 289 -3.44 14.31 -25.11
C ARG A 289 -4.93 14.08 -25.35
N ASP A 290 -5.49 14.65 -26.42
CA ASP A 290 -6.91 14.52 -26.73
C ASP A 290 -7.29 13.05 -27.04
N GLU A 291 -6.40 12.30 -27.69
CA GLU A 291 -6.58 10.86 -27.90
C GLU A 291 -6.55 10.08 -26.57
N LEU A 292 -5.61 10.40 -25.68
CA LEU A 292 -5.51 9.76 -24.36
C LEU A 292 -6.75 10.06 -23.50
N LEU A 293 -7.26 11.30 -23.55
CA LEU A 293 -8.51 11.70 -22.91
C LEU A 293 -9.69 10.84 -23.41
N GLN A 294 -9.80 10.61 -24.72
CA GLN A 294 -10.86 9.76 -25.27
C GLN A 294 -10.79 8.33 -24.76
N ARG A 295 -9.58 7.76 -24.65
CA ARG A 295 -9.38 6.40 -24.13
C ARG A 295 -9.75 6.31 -22.63
N LEU A 296 -9.45 7.35 -21.86
CA LEU A 296 -9.73 7.40 -20.42
C LEU A 296 -11.18 7.80 -20.09
N ALA A 297 -11.88 8.49 -21.01
CA ALA A 297 -13.23 8.99 -20.78
C ALA A 297 -14.21 7.92 -20.30
N ARG A 298 -14.07 6.67 -20.77
CA ARG A 298 -14.90 5.54 -20.31
C ARG A 298 -14.75 5.26 -18.81
N PHE A 299 -13.54 5.39 -18.27
CA PHE A 299 -13.25 5.13 -16.86
C PHE A 299 -13.74 6.28 -16.01
N TYR A 300 -13.52 7.53 -16.44
CA TYR A 300 -14.06 8.70 -15.76
C TYR A 300 -15.60 8.73 -15.75
N LEU A 301 -16.24 8.24 -16.80
CA LEU A 301 -17.70 8.11 -16.84
C LEU A 301 -18.21 7.09 -15.82
N GLN A 302 -17.55 5.94 -15.71
CA GLN A 302 -17.88 4.92 -14.72
C GLN A 302 -17.59 5.41 -13.29
N LEU A 303 -16.45 6.09 -13.08
CA LEU A 303 -16.09 6.72 -11.82
C LEU A 303 -17.14 7.74 -11.40
N LEU A 304 -17.55 8.65 -12.29
CA LEU A 304 -18.59 9.63 -12.00
C LEU A 304 -19.89 8.94 -11.57
N SER A 305 -20.33 7.92 -12.30
CA SER A 305 -21.54 7.16 -11.93
C SER A 305 -21.43 6.53 -10.54
N ALA A 306 -20.25 6.02 -10.17
CA ALA A 306 -20.02 5.44 -8.86
C ALA A 306 -19.98 6.52 -7.75
N LEU A 307 -19.28 7.63 -8.00
CA LEU A 307 -19.19 8.77 -7.09
C LEU A 307 -20.56 9.36 -6.77
N LEU A 308 -21.40 9.58 -7.78
CA LEU A 308 -22.73 10.15 -7.57
C LEU A 308 -23.64 9.24 -6.73
N LYS A 309 -23.48 7.91 -6.88
CA LYS A 309 -24.21 6.94 -6.06
C LYS A 309 -23.72 6.95 -4.60
N GLU A 310 -22.41 6.95 -4.40
CA GLU A 310 -21.82 6.95 -3.06
C GLU A 310 -22.02 8.29 -2.34
N TRP A 311 -21.95 9.42 -3.06
CA TRP A 311 -22.23 10.76 -2.53
C TRP A 311 -23.64 10.84 -1.91
N HIS A 312 -24.63 10.26 -2.58
CA HIS A 312 -26.00 10.20 -2.05
C HIS A 312 -26.06 9.44 -0.73
N THR A 313 -25.36 8.31 -0.63
CA THR A 313 -25.28 7.51 0.60
C THR A 313 -24.55 8.23 1.72
N PHE A 314 -23.42 8.88 1.40
CA PHE A 314 -22.64 9.69 2.32
C PHE A 314 -23.50 10.81 2.92
N ALA A 315 -24.09 11.66 2.07
CA ALA A 315 -24.88 12.81 2.49
C ALA A 315 -26.09 12.43 3.36
N LEU A 316 -26.78 11.33 3.05
CA LEU A 316 -27.89 10.85 3.89
C LEU A 316 -27.43 10.43 5.28
N LYS A 317 -26.25 9.82 5.40
CA LYS A 317 -25.69 9.36 6.68
C LYS A 317 -25.08 10.49 7.50
N THR A 318 -24.56 11.53 6.84
CA THR A 318 -23.79 12.60 7.48
C THR A 318 -24.57 13.89 7.70
N ILE A 319 -25.86 13.95 7.34
CA ILE A 319 -26.71 15.14 7.52
C ILE A 319 -26.78 15.69 8.96
N HIS A 320 -26.47 14.85 9.95
CA HIS A 320 -26.47 15.20 11.37
C HIS A 320 -25.07 15.48 11.92
N VAL A 321 -24.03 15.31 11.10
CA VAL A 321 -22.63 15.51 11.49
C VAL A 321 -22.29 16.99 11.36
N PRO A 322 -21.65 17.61 12.36
CA PRO A 322 -21.24 19.00 12.26
C PRO A 322 -20.21 19.18 11.13
N PRO A 323 -20.26 20.28 10.35
CA PRO A 323 -19.34 20.51 9.22
C PRO A 323 -17.86 20.62 9.59
N ASN A 324 -17.54 20.75 10.88
CA ASN A 324 -16.17 20.86 11.37
C ASN A 324 -15.60 19.50 11.82
N ASP A 325 -16.35 18.41 11.62
CA ASP A 325 -15.86 17.07 11.90
C ASP A 325 -14.80 16.68 10.86
N HIS A 326 -13.61 16.31 11.31
CA HIS A 326 -12.47 15.99 10.45
C HIS A 326 -12.79 14.86 9.47
N THR A 327 -13.55 13.84 9.89
CA THR A 327 -13.90 12.69 9.05
C THR A 327 -14.87 13.08 7.94
N TYR A 328 -15.81 13.98 8.25
CA TYR A 328 -16.72 14.56 7.28
C TYR A 328 -15.98 15.44 6.26
N CYS A 329 -15.12 16.37 6.72
CA CYS A 329 -14.35 17.25 5.84
C CYS A 329 -13.47 16.46 4.86
N SER A 330 -12.73 15.46 5.36
CA SER A 330 -11.84 14.62 4.54
C SER A 330 -12.59 13.91 3.40
N CYS A 331 -13.75 13.31 3.71
CA CYS A 331 -14.57 12.67 2.68
C CYS A 331 -15.18 13.67 1.71
N GLU A 332 -15.71 14.80 2.20
CA GLU A 332 -16.30 15.84 1.37
C GLU A 332 -15.28 16.41 0.37
N GLU A 333 -14.09 16.78 0.85
CA GLU A 333 -12.99 17.29 0.03
C GLU A 333 -12.57 16.27 -1.03
N ALA A 334 -12.49 14.98 -0.66
CA ALA A 334 -12.17 13.92 -1.61
C ALA A 334 -13.25 13.76 -2.69
N PHE A 335 -14.53 13.80 -2.33
CA PHE A 335 -15.64 13.76 -3.30
C PHE A 335 -15.60 14.96 -4.26
N GLN A 336 -15.41 16.17 -3.74
CA GLN A 336 -15.33 17.38 -4.54
C GLN A 336 -14.15 17.29 -5.54
N SER A 337 -12.97 16.90 -5.05
CA SER A 337 -11.75 16.78 -5.86
C SER A 337 -11.92 15.73 -6.98
N LEU A 338 -12.53 14.59 -6.68
CA LEU A 338 -12.81 13.55 -7.66
C LEU A 338 -13.84 13.95 -8.71
N ILE A 339 -14.88 14.70 -8.33
CA ILE A 339 -15.87 15.23 -9.29
C ILE A 339 -15.20 16.27 -10.20
N CYS A 340 -14.33 17.12 -9.66
CA CYS A 340 -13.53 18.05 -10.45
C CYS A 340 -12.61 17.32 -11.45
N CYS A 341 -11.95 16.23 -11.02
CA CYS A 341 -11.18 15.38 -11.92
C CYS A 341 -12.03 14.82 -13.06
N CYS A 342 -13.26 14.37 -12.76
CA CYS A 342 -14.23 13.93 -13.79
C CYS A 342 -14.62 15.08 -14.73
N TYR A 343 -14.84 16.28 -14.21
CA TYR A 343 -15.18 17.46 -15.00
C TYR A 343 -14.07 17.85 -15.98
N ASN A 344 -12.81 17.78 -15.57
CA ASN A 344 -11.69 18.11 -16.44
C ASN A 344 -11.67 17.22 -17.69
N VAL A 345 -12.02 15.94 -17.56
CA VAL A 345 -11.99 14.96 -18.66
C VAL A 345 -13.29 14.93 -19.46
N LEU A 346 -14.45 14.93 -18.78
CA LEU A 346 -15.77 14.75 -19.41
C LEU A 346 -16.45 16.09 -19.75
N GLY A 347 -15.96 17.20 -19.22
CA GLY A 347 -16.49 18.54 -19.41
C GLY A 347 -17.98 18.66 -19.06
N SER A 348 -18.74 19.23 -20.00
CA SER A 348 -20.17 19.51 -19.81
C SER A 348 -21.05 18.29 -19.56
N ASP A 349 -20.56 17.08 -19.86
CA ASP A 349 -21.33 15.86 -19.61
C ASP A 349 -21.49 15.56 -18.11
N VAL A 350 -20.55 15.99 -17.27
CA VAL A 350 -20.69 15.95 -15.80
C VAL A 350 -21.86 16.81 -15.37
N LEU A 351 -21.95 18.05 -15.88
CA LEU A 351 -23.03 18.97 -15.54
C LEU A 351 -24.39 18.41 -15.95
N LYS A 352 -24.49 17.79 -17.14
CA LYS A 352 -25.73 17.14 -17.58
C LYS A 352 -26.16 16.01 -16.64
N GLN A 353 -25.22 15.19 -16.18
CA GLN A 353 -25.52 14.10 -15.24
C GLN A 353 -25.92 14.62 -13.86
N LEU A 354 -25.25 15.65 -13.35
CA LEU A 354 -25.62 16.31 -12.10
C LEU A 354 -27.04 16.88 -12.18
N VAL A 355 -27.36 17.61 -13.26
CA VAL A 355 -28.71 18.15 -13.50
C VAL A 355 -29.75 17.02 -13.58
N HIS A 356 -29.44 15.93 -14.28
CA HIS A 356 -30.35 14.78 -14.37
C HIS A 356 -30.62 14.15 -13.01
N MET A 357 -29.58 13.97 -12.19
CA MET A 357 -29.69 13.40 -10.85
C MET A 357 -30.47 14.33 -9.91
N MET A 358 -30.22 15.65 -9.97
CA MET A 358 -31.03 16.64 -9.26
C MET A 358 -32.49 16.56 -9.69
N GLN A 359 -32.80 16.46 -10.98
CA GLN A 359 -34.18 16.37 -11.47
C GLN A 359 -34.86 15.08 -11.00
N GLN A 360 -34.16 13.94 -11.00
CA GLN A 360 -34.69 12.67 -10.49
C GLN A 360 -34.95 12.73 -8.98
N ASN A 361 -34.04 13.32 -8.20
CA ASN A 361 -34.16 13.41 -6.75
C ASN A 361 -35.15 14.49 -6.30
N VAL A 362 -35.31 15.59 -7.03
CA VAL A 362 -36.35 16.61 -6.79
C VAL A 362 -37.76 16.05 -7.05
N LEU A 363 -37.90 15.07 -7.94
CA LEU A 363 -39.16 14.34 -8.16
C LEU A 363 -39.49 13.36 -7.01
N PHE A 364 -38.50 12.92 -6.22
CA PHE A 364 -38.68 12.22 -4.94
C PHE A 364 -38.65 13.24 -3.78
N SER A 365 -39.77 13.92 -3.59
CA SER A 365 -39.96 15.03 -2.66
C SER A 365 -39.34 14.88 -1.24
N ILE A 366 -38.86 16.03 -0.73
CA ILE A 366 -38.71 16.49 0.68
C ILE A 366 -37.24 16.67 1.15
N ASN A 367 -36.57 17.72 0.67
CA ASN A 367 -35.84 18.71 1.50
C ASN A 367 -34.97 19.63 0.62
N TYR A 368 -35.41 20.88 0.41
CA TYR A 368 -34.62 21.91 -0.28
C TYR A 368 -33.30 22.23 0.43
N GLN A 369 -33.21 22.03 1.76
CA GLN A 369 -31.96 22.19 2.52
C GLN A 369 -30.93 21.11 2.17
N LEU A 370 -31.36 19.87 1.91
CA LEU A 370 -30.48 18.80 1.45
C LEU A 370 -29.94 19.10 0.05
N SER A 371 -30.71 19.68 -0.87
CA SER A 371 -30.16 19.98 -2.21
C SER A 371 -29.10 21.08 -2.19
N ASP A 372 -29.25 22.10 -1.35
CA ASP A 372 -28.27 23.19 -1.23
C ASP A 372 -26.99 22.71 -0.52
N GLU A 373 -27.07 21.81 0.46
CA GLU A 373 -25.89 21.22 1.12
C GLU A 373 -25.24 20.10 0.29
N LEU A 374 -26.00 19.19 -0.33
CA LEU A 374 -25.47 18.11 -1.19
C LEU A 374 -24.80 18.63 -2.45
N PHE A 375 -25.28 19.72 -3.04
CA PHE A 375 -24.74 20.20 -4.31
C PHE A 375 -23.95 21.50 -4.14
N GLY A 376 -24.12 22.22 -3.04
CA GLY A 376 -23.37 23.45 -2.74
C GLY A 376 -21.86 23.22 -2.76
N GLY A 377 -21.38 22.19 -2.07
CA GLY A 377 -19.95 21.83 -2.06
C GLY A 377 -19.42 21.46 -3.46
N ILE A 378 -20.17 20.65 -4.22
CA ILE A 378 -19.81 20.24 -5.59
C ILE A 378 -19.79 21.43 -6.54
N PHE A 379 -20.79 22.31 -6.50
CA PHE A 379 -20.86 23.50 -7.35
C PHE A 379 -19.79 24.53 -6.99
N ILE A 380 -19.47 24.70 -5.70
CA ILE A 380 -18.37 25.56 -5.26
C ILE A 380 -17.03 25.01 -5.76
N GLY A 381 -16.78 23.70 -5.63
CA GLY A 381 -15.59 23.06 -6.18
C GLY A 381 -15.44 23.23 -7.69
N LEU A 382 -16.52 23.01 -8.45
CA LEU A 382 -16.54 23.22 -9.91
C LEU A 382 -16.32 24.70 -10.30
N LEU A 383 -16.87 25.65 -9.54
CA LEU A 383 -16.65 27.08 -9.75
C LEU A 383 -15.18 27.47 -9.53
N HIS A 384 -14.52 26.91 -8.51
CA HIS A 384 -13.10 27.12 -8.27
C HIS A 384 -12.22 26.55 -9.39
N CYS A 385 -12.51 25.34 -9.88
CA CYS A 385 -11.77 24.78 -11.02
C CYS A 385 -11.94 25.60 -12.30
N THR A 386 -13.12 26.16 -12.57
CA THR A 386 -13.29 27.04 -13.74
C THR A 386 -12.51 28.35 -13.65
N ALA A 387 -12.14 28.80 -12.44
CA ALA A 387 -11.38 30.04 -12.23
C ALA A 387 -9.86 29.84 -12.32
N GLU A 388 -9.34 28.63 -12.10
CA GLU A 388 -7.89 28.32 -12.23
C GLU A 388 -7.45 27.98 -13.66
N PHE A 389 -8.41 27.66 -14.54
CA PHE A 389 -8.15 27.28 -15.94
C PHE A 389 -8.56 28.36 -16.99
N THR A 390 -8.93 29.57 -16.55
CA THR A 390 -9.03 30.79 -17.39
C THR A 390 -7.87 31.72 -17.10
#